data_AF-A0A2A9NJI2-F1
#
_entry.id   AF-A0A2A9NJI2-F1
#
_cell.length_a   1.000
_cell.length_b   1.000
_cell.length_c   1.000
_cell.angle_alpha   90.00
_cell.angle_beta   90.00
_cell.angle_gamma   90.00
#
_symmetry.space_group_name_H-M   'P 1'
#
loop_
_entity.id
_entity.type
_entity.pdbx_description
1 polymer ?
#
loop_
_entity_poly.entity_id
_entity_poly.type
_entity_poly.pdbx_seq_one_letter_code
_entity_poly.pdbx_strand_id
1 'polypeptide(L)'
;MPLIEDKLEQYLASSTLLTEDPLRIFAIAIPFAWEDVIKKAALNTLAKPLKDMVYVEELEHITGMDLCLLVDYRFRCVDAVSRVVKKLNKQYLFEHGLLNQNASKSGPTRRHNTIRSYVTESLRACPRGSSITQIDHNLQKRIETVLNTFEHHESGESKARAVFKLLRGLDSLAVGVDEAVSKVTLTIDRPNNSAISTVVDTAENRTTIP
;
A
#
# COMPACT_ATOMS: atom_id res chain seq x y z
N MET A 1 -5.20 -19.78 -28.02
CA MET A 1 -3.84 -19.53 -28.54
C MET A 1 -2.98 -19.06 -27.36
N PRO A 2 -2.35 -19.97 -26.60
CA PRO A 2 -1.71 -19.62 -25.32
C PRO A 2 -0.38 -18.84 -25.46
N LEU A 3 0.35 -19.03 -26.56
CA LEU A 3 1.69 -18.45 -26.75
C LEU A 3 1.77 -16.91 -26.74
N ILE A 4 0.68 -16.22 -27.12
CA ILE A 4 0.65 -14.75 -27.14
C ILE A 4 0.31 -14.21 -25.75
N GLU A 5 -0.67 -14.84 -25.08
CA GLU A 5 -1.09 -14.50 -23.73
C GLU A 5 0.08 -14.67 -22.74
N ASP A 6 0.79 -15.80 -22.80
CA ASP A 6 1.94 -16.07 -21.92
C ASP A 6 3.07 -15.03 -22.10
N LYS A 7 3.35 -14.64 -23.35
CA LYS A 7 4.35 -13.60 -23.64
C LYS A 7 3.91 -12.23 -23.15
N LEU A 8 2.63 -11.91 -23.28
CA LEU A 8 2.08 -10.64 -22.84
C LEU A 8 2.09 -10.56 -21.31
N GLU A 9 1.72 -11.65 -20.62
CA GLU A 9 1.84 -11.76 -19.16
C GLU A 9 3.27 -11.50 -18.71
N GLN A 10 4.25 -12.16 -19.34
CA GLN A 10 5.67 -11.99 -19.00
C GLN A 10 6.15 -10.55 -19.25
N TYR A 11 5.69 -9.92 -20.34
CA TYR A 11 6.02 -8.54 -20.64
C TYR A 11 5.44 -7.57 -19.61
N LEU A 12 4.16 -7.73 -19.25
CA LEU A 12 3.53 -6.91 -18.21
C LEU A 12 4.16 -7.12 -16.84
N ALA A 13 4.49 -8.37 -16.50
CA ALA A 13 5.12 -8.73 -15.23
C ALA A 13 6.50 -8.07 -15.01
N SER A 14 7.18 -7.67 -16.10
CA SER A 14 8.49 -7.01 -16.10
C SER A 14 8.45 -5.52 -16.49
N SER A 15 7.27 -4.99 -16.84
CA SER A 15 7.10 -3.63 -17.31
C SER A 15 7.04 -2.60 -16.17
N THR A 16 7.49 -1.37 -16.43
CA THR A 16 7.33 -0.22 -15.53
C THR A 16 5.87 0.20 -15.37
N LEU A 17 4.99 -0.20 -16.29
CA LEU A 17 3.55 0.06 -16.25
C LEU A 17 2.90 -0.46 -14.97
N LEU A 18 3.46 -1.52 -14.37
CA LEU A 18 3.01 -2.03 -13.07
C LEU A 18 3.12 -0.97 -11.96
N THR A 19 4.04 -0.03 -12.07
CA THR A 19 4.24 1.05 -11.09
C THR A 19 3.60 2.37 -11.51
N GLU A 20 3.57 2.65 -12.81
CA GLU A 20 2.99 3.89 -13.35
C GLU A 20 1.46 3.86 -13.26
N ASP A 21 0.84 2.81 -13.81
CA ASP A 21 -0.61 2.65 -13.92
C ASP A 21 -1.08 1.29 -13.34
N PRO A 22 -0.89 1.04 -12.03
CA PRO A 22 -1.19 -0.25 -11.42
C PRO A 22 -2.67 -0.64 -11.51
N LEU A 23 -3.60 0.32 -11.45
CA LEU A 23 -5.03 0.05 -11.55
C LEU A 23 -5.44 -0.45 -12.94
N ARG A 24 -4.85 0.14 -14.00
CA ARG A 24 -5.05 -0.30 -15.38
C ARG A 24 -4.52 -1.72 -15.58
N ILE A 25 -3.31 -2.00 -15.12
CA ILE A 25 -2.73 -3.34 -15.23
C ILE A 25 -3.53 -4.36 -14.44
N PHE A 26 -4.04 -4.00 -13.25
CA PHE A 26 -4.96 -4.84 -12.49
C PHE A 26 -6.21 -5.17 -13.32
N ALA A 27 -6.86 -4.15 -13.90
CA ALA A 27 -8.07 -4.34 -14.69
C ALA A 27 -7.84 -5.20 -15.94
N ILE A 28 -6.69 -5.03 -16.62
CA ILE A 28 -6.29 -5.86 -17.78
C ILE A 28 -6.05 -7.31 -17.36
N ALA A 29 -5.35 -7.54 -16.25
CA ALA A 29 -4.92 -8.88 -15.85
C ALA A 29 -6.07 -9.75 -15.32
N ILE A 30 -7.12 -9.13 -14.77
CA ILE A 30 -8.29 -9.82 -14.21
C ILE A 30 -8.95 -10.75 -15.25
N PRO A 31 -9.42 -10.29 -16.43
CA PRO A 31 -10.02 -11.16 -17.45
C PRO A 31 -9.21 -12.42 -17.77
N PHE A 32 -7.88 -12.29 -17.88
CA PHE A 32 -6.96 -13.38 -18.22
C PHE A 32 -6.52 -14.25 -17.03
N ALA A 33 -6.94 -13.92 -15.80
CA ALA A 33 -6.55 -14.63 -14.58
C ALA A 33 -5.03 -14.75 -14.37
N TRP A 34 -4.27 -13.73 -14.79
CA TRP A 34 -2.82 -13.66 -14.59
C TRP A 34 -2.48 -13.32 -13.14
N GLU A 35 -2.62 -14.31 -12.25
CA GLU A 35 -2.57 -14.11 -10.80
C GLU A 35 -1.36 -13.32 -10.30
N ASP A 36 -0.17 -13.61 -10.85
CA ASP A 36 1.06 -12.94 -10.44
C ASP A 36 1.07 -11.46 -10.83
N VAL A 37 0.56 -11.14 -12.03
CA VAL A 37 0.39 -9.77 -12.49
C VAL A 37 -0.66 -9.05 -11.66
N ILE A 38 -1.79 -9.71 -11.37
CA ILE A 38 -2.87 -9.13 -10.56
C ILE A 38 -2.37 -8.81 -9.15
N LYS A 39 -1.67 -9.74 -8.49
CA LYS A 39 -1.09 -9.55 -7.15
C LYS A 39 -0.09 -8.39 -7.14
N LYS A 40 0.82 -8.34 -8.12
CA LYS A 40 1.81 -7.25 -8.24
C LYS A 40 1.15 -5.90 -8.49
N ALA A 41 0.17 -5.85 -9.40
CA ALA A 41 -0.57 -4.64 -9.73
C ALA A 41 -1.35 -4.14 -8.51
N ALA A 42 -2.10 -5.02 -7.82
CA ALA A 42 -2.81 -4.70 -6.59
C ALA A 42 -1.88 -4.16 -5.52
N LEU A 43 -0.73 -4.79 -5.30
CA LEU A 43 0.30 -4.31 -4.38
C LEU A 43 0.80 -2.90 -4.75
N ASN A 44 1.00 -2.62 -6.05
CA ASN A 44 1.43 -1.31 -6.53
C ASN A 44 0.35 -0.22 -6.42
N THR A 45 -0.94 -0.58 -6.39
CA THR A 45 -2.00 0.40 -6.08
C THR A 45 -1.87 1.00 -4.67
N LEU A 46 -1.20 0.30 -3.74
CA LEU A 46 -1.02 0.76 -2.36
C LEU A 46 -0.11 2.00 -2.24
N ALA A 47 0.68 2.30 -3.27
CA ALA A 47 1.56 3.47 -3.29
C ALA A 47 0.79 4.80 -3.44
N LYS A 48 -0.44 4.76 -3.97
CA LYS A 48 -1.27 5.93 -4.23
C LYS A 48 -2.50 5.95 -3.30
N PRO A 49 -2.95 7.13 -2.82
CA PRO A 49 -4.19 7.23 -2.04
C PRO A 49 -5.41 6.78 -2.86
N LEU A 50 -6.39 6.16 -2.20
CA LEU A 50 -7.60 5.67 -2.88
C LEU A 50 -8.36 6.80 -3.59
N LYS A 51 -8.40 7.98 -2.97
CA LYS A 51 -9.02 9.20 -3.52
C LYS A 51 -8.35 9.71 -4.80
N ASP A 52 -7.10 9.34 -5.03
CA ASP A 52 -6.30 9.77 -6.18
C ASP A 52 -6.29 8.69 -7.28
N MET A 53 -7.02 7.59 -7.10
CA MET A 53 -7.24 6.60 -8.15
C MET A 53 -8.21 7.17 -9.19
N VAL A 54 -7.69 7.42 -10.38
CA VAL A 54 -8.46 7.96 -11.51
C VAL A 54 -9.12 6.80 -12.25
N TYR A 55 -10.29 7.08 -12.83
CA TYR A 55 -10.94 6.17 -13.77
C TYR A 55 -10.01 5.81 -14.93
N VAL A 56 -10.02 4.54 -15.31
CA VAL A 56 -9.37 4.03 -16.52
C VAL A 56 -10.38 3.18 -17.29
N GLU A 57 -10.37 3.26 -18.61
CA GLU A 57 -11.31 2.57 -19.51
C GLU A 57 -11.31 1.05 -19.29
N GLU A 58 -10.19 0.47 -18.90
CA GLU A 58 -10.05 -0.96 -18.63
C GLU A 58 -10.92 -1.43 -17.45
N LEU A 59 -11.39 -0.53 -16.57
CA LEU A 59 -12.33 -0.88 -15.51
C LEU A 59 -13.70 -1.33 -16.04
N GLU A 60 -14.07 -0.98 -17.28
CA GLU A 60 -15.30 -1.48 -17.92
C GLU A 60 -15.27 -2.99 -18.15
N HIS A 61 -14.07 -3.58 -18.13
CA HIS A 61 -13.83 -5.00 -18.39
C HIS A 61 -13.79 -5.85 -17.12
N ILE A 62 -13.94 -5.24 -15.93
CA ILE A 62 -14.00 -5.96 -14.65
C ILE A 62 -15.36 -5.80 -13.99
N THR A 63 -15.70 -6.73 -13.12
CA THR A 63 -16.94 -6.65 -12.35
C THR A 63 -16.77 -5.73 -11.14
N GLY A 64 -17.89 -5.23 -10.59
CA GLY A 64 -17.87 -4.55 -9.30
C GLY A 64 -17.32 -5.42 -8.17
N MET A 65 -17.44 -6.75 -8.28
CA MET A 65 -16.85 -7.69 -7.33
C MET A 65 -15.32 -7.64 -7.36
N ASP A 66 -14.71 -7.59 -8.54
CA ASP A 66 -13.25 -7.51 -8.70
C ASP A 66 -12.70 -6.21 -8.09
N LEU A 67 -13.40 -5.09 -8.29
CA LEU A 67 -13.03 -3.82 -7.68
C LEU A 67 -13.20 -3.86 -6.14
N CYS A 68 -14.30 -4.44 -5.65
CA CYS A 68 -14.51 -4.62 -4.21
C CYS A 68 -13.40 -5.47 -3.58
N LEU A 69 -12.92 -6.52 -4.25
CA LEU A 69 -11.79 -7.33 -3.79
C LEU A 69 -10.49 -6.53 -3.68
N LEU A 70 -10.20 -5.67 -4.66
CA LEU A 70 -9.03 -4.79 -4.61
C LEU A 70 -9.11 -3.81 -3.41
N VAL A 71 -10.29 -3.24 -3.17
CA VAL A 71 -10.52 -2.31 -2.06
C VAL A 71 -10.43 -3.03 -0.71
N ASP A 72 -11.03 -4.21 -0.57
CA ASP A 72 -10.92 -5.03 0.64
C ASP A 72 -9.47 -5.42 0.94
N TYR A 73 -8.74 -5.89 -0.07
CA TYR A 73 -7.31 -6.18 0.02
C TYR A 73 -6.53 -4.98 0.57
N ARG A 74 -6.79 -3.78 0.03
CA ARG A 74 -6.16 -2.55 0.49
C ARG A 74 -6.44 -2.26 1.96
N PHE A 75 -7.67 -2.45 2.43
CA PHE A 75 -8.00 -2.27 3.85
C PHE A 75 -7.30 -3.29 4.74
N ARG A 76 -7.22 -4.56 4.32
CA ARG A 76 -6.46 -5.59 5.03
C ARG A 76 -4.97 -5.26 5.11
N CYS A 77 -4.39 -4.66 4.07
CA CYS A 77 -3.04 -4.12 4.09
C CYS A 77 -2.89 -2.98 5.11
N VAL A 78 -3.82 -2.02 5.13
CA VAL A 78 -3.82 -0.94 6.14
C VAL A 78 -3.86 -1.50 7.57
N ASP A 79 -4.65 -2.54 7.82
CA ASP A 79 -4.70 -3.20 9.13
C ASP A 79 -3.40 -3.90 9.49
N ALA A 80 -2.77 -4.60 8.54
CA ALA A 80 -1.47 -5.23 8.74
C ALA A 80 -0.40 -4.18 9.08
N VAL A 81 -0.35 -3.10 8.32
CA VAL A 81 0.54 -1.96 8.56
C VAL A 81 0.28 -1.30 9.90
N SER A 82 -0.98 -1.12 10.28
CA SER A 82 -1.35 -0.56 11.58
C SER A 82 -0.82 -1.40 12.75
N ARG A 83 -0.75 -2.73 12.60
CA ARG A 83 -0.14 -3.62 13.60
C ARG A 83 1.38 -3.42 13.67
N VAL A 84 2.06 -3.26 12.53
CA VAL A 84 3.50 -2.94 12.48
C VAL A 84 3.78 -1.62 13.19
N VAL A 85 3.06 -0.56 12.82
CA VAL A 85 3.22 0.77 13.44
C VAL A 85 2.94 0.75 14.95
N LYS A 86 1.96 -0.03 15.40
CA LYS A 86 1.70 -0.22 16.84
C LYS A 86 2.81 -0.99 17.56
N LYS A 87 3.41 -1.99 16.90
CA LYS A 87 4.50 -2.82 17.43
C LYS A 87 5.85 -2.13 17.42
N LEU A 88 6.09 -1.20 16.49
CA LEU A 88 7.20 -0.26 16.59
C LEU A 88 6.98 0.55 17.86
N ASN A 89 7.58 0.03 18.91
CA ASN A 89 7.57 0.59 20.24
C ASN A 89 7.98 2.06 20.12
N LYS A 90 7.44 2.95 20.97
CA LYS A 90 7.84 4.37 20.98
C LYS A 90 9.38 4.50 20.97
N GLN A 91 10.03 3.54 21.60
CA GLN A 91 11.46 3.29 21.59
C GLN A 91 12.18 3.37 20.23
N TYR A 92 11.76 2.71 19.14
CA TYR A 92 12.60 2.66 17.93
C TYR A 92 12.54 3.93 17.07
N LEU A 93 11.36 4.54 16.91
CA LEU A 93 11.21 5.82 16.23
C LEU A 93 11.68 7.01 17.09
N PHE A 94 11.65 6.89 18.42
CA PHE A 94 11.91 8.01 19.34
C PHE A 94 13.17 7.88 20.22
N GLU A 95 13.62 6.72 20.72
CA GLU A 95 14.93 6.64 21.40
C GLU A 95 16.11 6.86 20.45
N HIS A 96 15.91 6.60 19.17
CA HIS A 96 16.90 6.94 18.16
C HIS A 96 16.62 8.33 17.54
N GLY A 97 15.38 8.82 17.48
CA GLY A 97 15.06 10.14 16.92
C GLY A 97 15.23 11.35 17.86
N LEU A 98 14.95 11.21 19.16
CA LEU A 98 15.25 12.13 20.29
C LEU A 98 14.42 11.72 21.54
N LEU A 99 15.04 11.85 22.73
CA LEU A 99 14.55 11.63 24.10
C LEU A 99 14.89 10.29 24.79
N ASN A 100 16.19 9.99 24.91
CA ASN A 100 16.69 9.57 26.22
C ASN A 100 17.29 10.82 26.90
N GLN A 101 16.42 11.74 27.31
CA GLN A 101 16.83 12.73 28.30
C GLN A 101 16.44 12.18 29.65
N ASN A 102 17.44 11.90 30.47
CA ASN A 102 17.36 11.95 31.92
C ASN A 102 17.00 13.37 32.39
N ALA A 103 15.92 13.96 31.88
CA ALA A 103 15.42 15.27 32.27
C ALA A 103 14.02 15.10 32.88
N SER A 104 14.00 15.18 34.21
CA SER A 104 13.20 16.19 34.91
C SER A 104 11.74 16.28 34.49
N LYS A 105 10.84 15.65 35.27
CA LYS A 105 9.48 16.02 35.74
C LYS A 105 8.55 17.01 34.96
N SER A 106 8.86 17.50 33.77
CA SER A 106 8.03 18.45 33.02
C SER A 106 8.01 18.13 31.51
N GLY A 107 7.17 17.16 31.14
CA GLY A 107 6.31 17.19 29.95
C GLY A 107 6.90 16.99 28.53
N PRO A 108 7.18 15.74 28.10
CA PRO A 108 7.56 15.44 26.71
C PRO A 108 6.36 15.17 25.76
N THR A 109 5.12 15.49 26.15
CA THR A 109 3.93 14.88 25.51
C THR A 109 3.43 15.55 24.22
N ARG A 110 3.83 16.78 23.87
CA ARG A 110 3.19 17.50 22.75
C ARG A 110 3.83 17.29 21.37
N ARG A 111 5.15 17.18 21.26
CA ARG A 111 5.85 17.19 19.95
C ARG A 111 5.99 15.81 19.29
N HIS A 112 6.07 14.74 20.07
CA HIS A 112 6.16 13.35 19.55
C HIS A 112 4.90 12.88 18.82
N ASN A 113 3.76 13.52 19.09
CA ASN A 113 2.50 13.16 18.45
C ASN A 113 2.48 13.55 16.97
N THR A 114 3.24 14.59 16.54
CA THR A 114 3.16 15.10 15.17
C THR A 114 3.77 14.14 14.14
N ILE A 115 4.98 13.63 14.38
CA ILE A 115 5.65 12.71 13.43
C ILE A 115 4.90 11.38 13.35
N ARG A 116 4.48 10.83 14.50
CA ARG A 116 3.71 9.58 14.54
C ARG A 116 2.35 9.72 13.86
N SER A 117 1.63 10.81 14.13
CA SER A 117 0.33 11.07 13.50
C SER A 117 0.49 11.13 11.99
N TYR A 118 1.51 11.85 11.51
CA TYR A 118 1.80 11.95 10.09
C TYR A 118 2.10 10.58 9.47
N VAL A 119 3.07 9.82 10.02
CA VAL A 119 3.43 8.49 9.49
C VAL A 119 2.22 7.56 9.47
N THR A 120 1.38 7.62 10.50
CA THR A 120 0.15 6.83 10.58
C THR A 120 -0.86 7.26 9.51
N GLU A 121 -1.03 8.55 9.29
CA GLU A 121 -1.93 9.12 8.28
C GLU A 121 -1.44 8.79 6.85
N SER A 122 -0.15 8.96 6.58
CA SER A 122 0.48 8.58 5.31
C SER A 122 0.31 7.08 5.04
N LEU A 123 0.54 6.22 6.03
CA LEU A 123 0.38 4.77 5.86
C LEU A 123 -1.07 4.32 5.74
N ARG A 124 -2.01 5.06 6.35
CA ARG A 124 -3.43 4.83 6.17
C ARG A 124 -3.88 5.24 4.76
N ALA A 125 -3.31 6.32 4.24
CA ALA A 125 -3.55 6.78 2.88
C ALA A 125 -2.87 5.87 1.86
N CYS A 126 -1.62 5.46 2.07
CA CYS A 126 -0.79 4.64 1.19
C CYS A 126 -0.06 3.56 2.02
N PRO A 127 -0.60 2.33 2.14
CA PRO A 127 -0.01 1.29 2.97
C PRO A 127 1.18 0.63 2.25
N ARG A 128 2.22 1.42 1.93
CA ARG A 128 3.46 0.95 1.33
C ARG A 128 4.67 1.62 1.99
N GLY A 129 5.75 0.87 2.17
CA GLY A 129 6.95 1.36 2.83
C GLY A 129 7.58 2.54 2.11
N SER A 130 7.59 2.49 0.77
CA SER A 130 8.10 3.57 -0.09
C SER A 130 7.39 4.91 0.12
N SER A 131 6.12 4.91 0.54
CA SER A 131 5.36 6.14 0.80
C SER A 131 5.84 6.92 2.02
N ILE A 132 6.66 6.31 2.90
CA ILE A 132 7.19 6.96 4.11
C ILE A 132 8.61 7.50 3.89
N THR A 133 9.36 6.87 2.98
CA THR A 133 10.76 7.20 2.66
C THR A 133 10.89 8.13 1.46
N GLN A 134 9.80 8.34 0.71
CA GLN A 134 9.77 9.29 -0.39
C GLN A 134 10.18 10.69 0.09
N ILE A 135 11.15 11.28 -0.61
CA ILE A 135 11.61 12.64 -0.34
C ILE A 135 10.56 13.60 -0.87
N ASP A 136 9.61 13.96 -0.01
CA ASP A 136 8.56 14.91 -0.27
C ASP A 136 8.65 16.11 0.68
N HIS A 137 7.77 17.09 0.48
CA HIS A 137 7.66 18.26 1.36
C HIS A 137 7.43 17.85 2.83
N ASN A 138 6.80 16.69 3.05
CA ASN A 138 6.52 16.20 4.39
C ASN A 138 7.78 15.63 5.05
N LEU A 139 8.62 14.87 4.35
CA LEU A 139 9.92 14.43 4.87
C LEU A 139 10.80 15.63 5.24
N GLN A 140 10.82 16.66 4.39
CA GLN A 140 11.52 17.90 4.69
C GLN A 140 10.99 18.56 5.96
N LYS A 141 9.67 18.73 6.08
CA LYS A 141 9.03 19.27 7.29
C LYS A 141 9.33 18.45 8.54
N ARG A 142 9.50 17.13 8.41
CA ARG A 142 9.87 16.24 9.51
C ARG A 142 11.32 16.43 9.93
N ILE A 143 12.23 16.56 8.97
CA ILE A 143 13.63 16.91 9.23
C ILE A 143 13.70 18.27 9.92
N GLU A 144 13.00 19.28 9.41
CA GLU A 144 12.91 20.62 10.03
C GLU A 144 12.33 20.55 11.45
N THR A 145 11.28 19.77 11.66
CA THR A 145 10.70 19.56 13.00
C THR A 145 11.74 19.00 13.96
N VAL A 146 12.53 18.00 13.55
CA VAL A 146 13.63 17.46 14.36
C VAL A 146 14.69 18.52 14.62
N LEU A 147 15.13 19.26 13.59
CA LEU A 147 16.13 20.32 13.75
C LEU A 147 15.68 21.43 14.70
N ASN A 148 14.40 21.80 14.67
CA ASN A 148 13.80 22.82 15.52
C ASN A 148 13.55 22.34 16.96
N THR A 149 13.60 21.03 17.24
CA THR A 149 13.53 20.54 18.62
C THR A 149 14.83 20.72 19.40
N PHE A 150 15.93 20.96 18.71
CA PHE A 150 17.23 21.21 19.33
C PHE A 150 17.38 22.68 19.72
N GLU A 151 17.92 22.92 20.92
CA GLU A 151 18.27 24.27 21.34
C GLU A 151 19.36 24.87 20.43
N HIS A 152 19.43 26.21 20.36
CA HIS A 152 20.39 26.91 19.50
C HIS A 152 21.86 26.62 19.88
N HIS A 153 22.13 26.10 21.07
CA HIS A 153 23.47 25.77 21.55
C HIS A 153 23.92 24.32 21.28
N GLU A 154 23.04 23.46 20.76
CA GLU A 154 23.44 22.09 20.43
C GLU A 154 24.32 22.03 19.18
N SER A 155 25.36 21.21 19.25
CA SER A 155 26.34 21.05 18.17
C SER A 155 25.66 20.55 16.88
N GLY A 156 26.23 20.95 15.73
CA GLY A 156 25.78 20.44 14.44
C GLY A 156 25.83 18.91 14.35
N GLU A 157 26.77 18.28 15.06
CA GLU A 157 26.90 16.83 15.12
C GLU A 157 25.68 16.15 15.78
N SER A 158 25.18 16.69 16.90
CA SER A 158 23.99 16.14 17.58
C SER A 158 22.76 16.20 16.68
N LYS A 159 22.57 17.34 16.00
CA LYS A 159 21.48 17.56 15.05
C LYS A 159 21.54 16.58 13.88
N ALA A 160 22.70 16.45 13.25
CA ALA A 160 22.93 15.51 12.16
C ALA A 160 22.67 14.06 12.62
N ARG A 161 23.20 13.67 13.77
CA ARG A 161 23.02 12.32 14.34
C ARG A 161 21.55 11.97 14.55
N ALA A 162 20.72 12.91 15.00
CA ALA A 162 19.29 12.68 15.16
C ALA A 162 18.53 12.56 13.84
N VAL A 163 18.87 13.38 12.83
CA VAL A 163 18.32 13.23 11.48
C VAL A 163 18.67 11.87 10.89
N PHE A 164 19.93 11.44 10.98
CA PHE A 164 20.34 10.11 10.49
C PHE A 164 19.59 8.97 11.18
N LYS A 165 19.39 9.07 12.48
CA LYS A 165 18.64 8.07 13.23
C LYS A 165 17.15 8.07 12.87
N LEU A 166 16.54 9.24 12.63
CA LEU A 166 15.18 9.34 12.10
C LEU A 166 15.10 8.61 10.75
N LEU A 167 15.97 8.95 9.80
CA LEU A 167 15.98 8.35 8.45
C LEU A 167 16.13 6.83 8.53
N ARG A 168 17.10 6.32 9.32
CA ARG A 168 17.27 4.88 9.54
C ARG A 168 16.03 4.21 10.15
N GLY A 169 15.37 4.89 11.09
CA GLY A 169 14.12 4.39 11.69
C GLY A 169 12.99 4.29 10.67
N LEU A 170 12.93 5.21 9.70
CA LEU A 170 11.95 5.15 8.60
C LEU A 170 12.24 4.06 7.60
N ASP A 171 13.51 3.86 7.24
CA ASP A 171 13.88 2.77 6.34
C ASP A 171 13.54 1.41 6.97
N SER A 172 13.85 1.23 8.25
CA SER A 172 13.48 0.02 8.99
C SER A 172 11.97 -0.16 9.08
N LEU A 173 11.22 0.92 9.28
CA LEU A 173 9.76 0.90 9.27
C LEU A 173 9.22 0.52 7.89
N ALA A 174 9.76 1.11 6.82
CA ALA A 174 9.35 0.86 5.45
C ALA A 174 9.53 -0.62 5.08
N VAL A 175 10.67 -1.21 5.42
CA VAL A 175 10.91 -2.65 5.24
C VAL A 175 9.89 -3.49 6.01
N GLY A 176 9.64 -3.16 7.29
CA GLY A 176 8.64 -3.89 8.10
C GLY A 176 7.21 -3.75 7.59
N VAL A 177 6.88 -2.59 7.00
CA VAL A 177 5.60 -2.33 6.33
C VAL A 177 5.46 -3.20 5.09
N ASP A 178 6.45 -3.18 4.19
CA ASP A 178 6.40 -3.98 2.96
C ASP A 178 6.38 -5.48 3.25
N GLU A 179 7.09 -5.94 4.29
CA GLU A 179 7.03 -7.32 4.77
C GLU A 179 5.66 -7.71 5.34
N ALA A 180 4.99 -6.80 6.04
CA ALA A 180 3.65 -7.08 6.58
C ALA A 180 2.59 -7.10 5.48
N VAL A 181 2.71 -6.21 4.50
CA VAL A 181 1.81 -6.13 3.35
C VAL A 181 1.97 -7.35 2.45
N SER A 182 3.19 -7.85 2.22
CA SER A 182 3.43 -9.04 1.38
C SER A 182 2.82 -10.32 1.95
N LYS A 183 2.55 -10.37 3.25
CA LYS A 183 1.86 -11.47 3.93
C LYS A 183 0.34 -11.42 3.78
N VAL A 184 -0.22 -10.31 3.30
CA VAL A 184 -1.66 -10.18 3.03
C VAL A 184 -1.98 -10.86 1.71
N THR A 185 -2.84 -11.87 1.75
CA THR A 185 -3.24 -12.63 0.56
C THR A 185 -4.38 -11.94 -0.19
N LEU A 186 -4.22 -11.80 -1.50
CA LEU A 186 -5.30 -11.49 -2.42
C LEU A 186 -5.83 -12.81 -3.00
N THR A 187 -7.03 -13.21 -2.61
CA THR A 187 -7.71 -14.42 -3.11
C THR A 187 -8.72 -14.00 -4.17
N ILE A 188 -8.51 -14.46 -5.40
CA ILE A 188 -9.41 -14.21 -6.54
C ILE A 188 -10.16 -15.51 -6.79
N ASP A 189 -11.13 -15.82 -5.94
CA ASP A 189 -12.01 -16.96 -6.16
C ASP A 189 -13.04 -16.58 -7.22
N ARG A 190 -12.76 -16.92 -8.47
CA ARG A 190 -13.80 -16.91 -9.49
C ARG A 190 -14.67 -18.17 -9.32
N PRO A 191 -16.00 -18.04 -9.23
CA PRO A 191 -16.86 -19.20 -9.38
C PRO A 191 -16.59 -19.79 -10.77
N ASN A 192 -16.19 -21.06 -10.83
CA ASN A 192 -15.95 -21.76 -12.08
C ASN A 192 -17.16 -21.61 -13.02
N ASN A 193 -16.95 -20.98 -14.18
CA ASN A 193 -17.97 -20.77 -15.22
C ASN A 193 -18.41 -22.07 -15.93
N SER A 194 -18.21 -23.25 -15.33
CA SER A 194 -18.71 -24.53 -15.88
C SER A 194 -20.21 -24.74 -15.66
N ALA A 195 -20.89 -23.89 -14.89
CA ALA A 195 -22.31 -24.07 -14.54
C ALA A 195 -23.31 -23.25 -15.38
N ILE A 196 -22.87 -22.37 -16.29
CA ILE A 196 -23.79 -21.50 -17.05
C ILE A 196 -24.20 -22.11 -18.42
N SER A 197 -23.56 -23.19 -18.87
CA SER A 197 -23.87 -23.81 -20.18
C SER A 197 -25.13 -24.70 -20.19
N THR A 198 -25.83 -24.91 -19.06
CA THR A 198 -26.93 -25.90 -18.98
C THR A 198 -28.34 -25.32 -18.86
N VAL A 199 -28.53 -24.01 -18.90
CA VAL A 199 -29.87 -23.40 -18.67
C VAL A 199 -30.52 -22.78 -19.92
N VAL A 200 -29.83 -22.74 -21.07
CA VAL A 200 -30.39 -22.11 -22.29
C VAL A 200 -31.15 -23.10 -23.20
N ASP A 201 -31.00 -24.43 -23.03
CA ASP A 201 -31.61 -25.41 -23.95
C ASP A 201 -33.00 -25.96 -23.54
N THR A 202 -33.68 -25.38 -22.54
CA THR A 202 -35.00 -25.92 -22.10
C THR A 202 -36.22 -25.01 -22.34
N ALA A 203 -36.06 -23.87 -23.02
CA ALA A 203 -37.15 -22.90 -23.17
C ALA A 203 -37.83 -22.83 -24.55
N GLU A 204 -37.50 -23.70 -25.53
CA GLU A 204 -38.02 -23.57 -26.91
C GLU A 204 -39.03 -24.63 -27.37
N ASN A 205 -39.58 -25.48 -26.50
CA ASN A 205 -40.45 -26.57 -26.97
C ASN A 205 -41.82 -26.72 -26.27
N ARG A 206 -42.51 -25.61 -25.98
CA ARG A 206 -43.93 -25.64 -25.60
C ARG A 206 -44.73 -24.46 -26.16
N THR A 207 -44.95 -24.45 -27.47
CA THR A 207 -46.19 -23.87 -28.01
C THR A 207 -46.62 -24.63 -29.27
N THR A 208 -47.41 -25.67 -29.10
CA THR A 208 -48.24 -26.22 -30.20
C THR A 208 -49.44 -26.96 -29.63
N ILE A 209 -50.62 -26.42 -29.95
CA ILE A 209 -51.89 -27.12 -30.30
C ILE A 209 -52.77 -27.57 -29.11
N PRO A 210 -54.12 -27.63 -29.22
CA PRO A 210 -55.01 -27.31 -30.37
C PRO A 210 -55.98 -26.15 -30.15
#